data_AF-A0A4Q0S4A6-F1
#
_entry.id   AF-A0A4Q0S4A6-F1
#
_cell.length_a   1.000
_cell.length_b   1.000
_cell.length_c   1.000
_cell.angle_alpha   90.00
_cell.angle_beta   90.00
_cell.angle_gamma   90.00
#
_symmetry.space_group_name_H-M   'P 1'
#
loop_
_entity.id
_entity.type
_entity.pdbx_description
1 polymer ?
#
loop_
_entity_poly.entity_id
_entity_poly.type
_entity_poly.pdbx_seq_one_letter_code
_entity_poly.pdbx_strand_id
1 'polypeptide(L)'
;SSIGRPSIDPELMIRMLLIGYCFGIRSERRLCDEVHLNLAYRWFCRLGLDGAVPDHSTFSKNRHGRFRQSDLFRRVFESVLRRCIEERLVGGEGFAVDASLIKADANRQKGIEGDKGLPPEAA
;
A
#
# COMPACT_ATOMS: atom_id res chain seq x y z
N SER A 1 -29.86 -6.78 9.24
CA SER A 1 -29.39 -8.07 8.69
C SER A 1 -28.44 -8.71 9.67
N SER A 2 -28.58 -10.00 9.96
CA SER A 2 -27.65 -10.77 10.82
C SER A 2 -26.28 -11.01 10.17
N ILE A 3 -26.18 -10.79 8.85
CA ILE A 3 -24.94 -10.88 8.07
C ILE A 3 -24.67 -9.50 7.46
N GLY A 4 -23.48 -8.95 7.72
CA GLY A 4 -23.04 -7.66 7.20
C GLY A 4 -22.84 -7.66 5.68
N ARG A 5 -22.43 -6.52 5.11
CA ARG A 5 -22.10 -6.42 3.68
C ARG A 5 -20.97 -7.41 3.36
N PRO A 6 -21.08 -8.20 2.27
CA PRO A 6 -20.00 -9.09 1.86
C PRO A 6 -18.72 -8.29 1.65
N SER A 7 -17.61 -8.91 2.03
CA SER A 7 -16.32 -8.25 1.94
C SER A 7 -15.80 -8.23 0.51
N ILE A 8 -14.86 -7.33 0.23
CA ILE A 8 -14.21 -7.21 -1.07
C ILE A 8 -13.22 -8.37 -1.24
N ASP A 9 -13.25 -8.99 -2.41
CA ASP A 9 -12.26 -9.99 -2.81
C ASP A 9 -10.85 -9.34 -2.81
N PRO A 10 -9.86 -9.91 -2.10
CA PRO A 10 -8.51 -9.37 -2.07
C PRO A 10 -7.87 -9.23 -3.46
N GLU A 11 -8.11 -10.18 -4.37
CA GLU A 11 -7.59 -10.17 -5.74
C GLU A 11 -8.17 -8.98 -6.52
N LEU A 12 -9.49 -8.77 -6.43
CA LEU A 12 -10.15 -7.62 -7.06
C LEU A 12 -9.55 -6.31 -6.56
N MET A 13 -9.34 -6.19 -5.25
CA MET A 13 -8.79 -4.97 -4.67
C MET A 13 -7.35 -4.71 -5.15
N ILE A 14 -6.49 -5.73 -5.20
CA ILE A 14 -5.12 -5.61 -5.73
C ILE A 14 -5.14 -5.17 -7.20
N ARG A 15 -6.01 -5.75 -8.03
CA ARG A 15 -6.13 -5.38 -9.45
C ARG A 15 -6.54 -3.91 -9.62
N MET A 16 -7.53 -3.45 -8.85
CA MET A 16 -7.92 -2.04 -8.85
C MET A 16 -6.76 -1.14 -8.38
N LEU A 17 -6.03 -1.52 -7.33
CA LEU A 17 -4.86 -0.75 -6.87
C LEU A 17 -3.75 -0.64 -7.93
N LEU A 18 -3.48 -1.73 -8.67
CA LEU A 18 -2.51 -1.71 -9.76
C LEU A 18 -2.90 -0.70 -10.85
N ILE A 19 -4.18 -0.65 -11.25
CA ILE A 19 -4.68 0.38 -12.17
C ILE A 19 -4.40 1.78 -11.57
N GLY A 20 -4.73 1.99 -10.30
CA GLY A 20 -4.49 3.27 -9.62
C GLY A 20 -3.02 3.70 -9.65
N TYR A 21 -2.10 2.78 -9.37
CA TYR A 21 -0.67 3.06 -9.39
C TYR A 21 -0.12 3.27 -10.82
N CYS A 22 -0.50 2.44 -11.78
CA CYS A 22 0.00 2.52 -13.16
C CYS A 22 -0.48 3.78 -13.90
N PHE A 23 -1.72 4.21 -13.63
CA PHE A 23 -2.33 5.37 -14.32
C PHE A 23 -2.41 6.63 -13.45
N GLY A 24 -1.77 6.64 -12.28
CA GLY A 24 -1.70 7.81 -11.40
C GLY A 24 -3.03 8.21 -10.76
N ILE A 25 -4.00 7.31 -10.67
CA ILE A 25 -5.29 7.57 -10.03
C ILE A 25 -5.13 7.42 -8.51
N ARG A 26 -4.94 8.55 -7.83
CA ARG A 26 -4.68 8.59 -6.38
C ARG A 26 -5.93 8.56 -5.51
N SER A 27 -7.09 8.92 -6.07
CA SER A 27 -8.36 8.93 -5.36
C SER A 27 -9.06 7.59 -5.50
N GLU A 28 -9.33 6.92 -4.37
CA GLU A 28 -10.04 5.63 -4.37
C GLU A 28 -11.48 5.77 -4.90
N ARG A 29 -12.13 6.91 -4.65
CA ARG A 29 -13.44 7.22 -5.24
C ARG A 29 -13.35 7.26 -6.76
N ARG A 30 -12.40 8.04 -7.28
CA ARG A 30 -12.16 8.12 -8.73
C ARG A 30 -11.79 6.75 -9.30
N LEU A 31 -10.98 5.96 -8.60
CA LEU A 31 -10.62 4.61 -9.03
C LEU A 31 -11.85 3.70 -9.15
N CYS A 32 -12.77 3.74 -8.18
CA CYS A 32 -14.03 3.00 -8.28
C CYS A 32 -14.88 3.48 -9.47
N ASP A 33 -14.97 4.79 -9.71
CA ASP A 33 -15.72 5.36 -10.84
C ASP A 33 -15.10 4.98 -12.20
N GLU A 34 -13.78 5.05 -12.31
CA GLU A 34 -13.02 4.68 -13.51
C GLU A 34 -13.20 3.18 -13.81
N VAL A 35 -13.10 2.31 -12.80
CA VAL A 35 -13.35 0.87 -12.96
C VAL A 35 -14.83 0.60 -13.27
N HIS A 36 -15.76 1.44 -12.80
CA HIS A 36 -17.17 1.28 -13.13
C HIS A 36 -17.44 1.52 -14.63
N LEU A 37 -16.82 2.54 -15.21
CA LEU A 37 -17.11 3.03 -16.57
C LEU A 37 -16.18 2.47 -17.65
N ASN A 38 -14.93 2.13 -17.30
CA ASN A 38 -13.92 1.72 -18.27
C ASN A 38 -13.90 0.20 -18.48
N LEU A 39 -14.29 -0.25 -19.68
CA LEU A 39 -14.35 -1.67 -20.02
C LEU A 39 -13.00 -2.39 -19.92
N ALA A 40 -11.89 -1.72 -20.25
CA ALA A 40 -10.56 -2.32 -20.13
C ALA A 40 -10.19 -2.57 -18.66
N TYR A 41 -10.55 -1.63 -17.77
CA TYR A 41 -10.33 -1.77 -16.34
C TYR A 41 -11.21 -2.89 -15.75
N ARG A 42 -12.49 -2.98 -16.16
CA ARG A 42 -13.37 -4.09 -15.76
C ARG A 42 -12.82 -5.44 -16.19
N TRP A 43 -12.40 -5.56 -17.46
CA TRP A 43 -11.78 -6.77 -17.99
C TRP A 43 -10.54 -7.17 -17.19
N PHE A 44 -9.64 -6.23 -16.91
CA PHE A 44 -8.45 -6.49 -16.09
C PHE A 44 -8.81 -6.92 -14.66
N CYS A 45 -9.84 -6.30 -14.08
CA CYS A 45 -10.40 -6.64 -12.77
C CYS A 45 -11.23 -7.93 -12.76
N ARG A 46 -11.37 -8.63 -13.90
CA ARG A 46 -12.23 -9.81 -14.07
C ARG A 46 -13.69 -9.55 -13.68
N LEU A 47 -14.15 -8.33 -13.89
CA LEU A 47 -15.54 -7.92 -13.69
C LEU A 47 -16.30 -8.02 -15.02
N GLY A 48 -17.38 -8.79 -15.02
CA GLY A 48 -18.38 -8.76 -16.10
C GLY A 48 -19.06 -7.39 -16.21
N LEU A 49 -19.90 -7.20 -17.23
CA LEU A 49 -20.67 -5.97 -17.41
C LEU A 49 -21.64 -5.71 -16.25
N ASP A 50 -22.17 -6.79 -15.68
CA ASP A 50 -23.06 -6.86 -14.52
C ASP A 50 -22.30 -6.93 -13.18
N GLY A 51 -20.98 -7.12 -13.20
CA GLY A 51 -20.15 -7.23 -12.00
C GLY A 51 -20.21 -5.98 -11.12
N ALA A 52 -20.40 -6.16 -9.82
CA ALA A 52 -20.45 -5.04 -8.89
C ALA A 52 -19.04 -4.50 -8.60
N VAL A 53 -18.85 -3.19 -8.80
CA VAL A 53 -17.65 -2.50 -8.32
C VAL A 53 -17.84 -2.15 -6.84
N PRO A 54 -16.84 -2.38 -5.97
CA PRO A 54 -16.94 -2.00 -4.57
C PRO A 54 -17.17 -0.49 -4.41
N ASP A 55 -17.96 -0.12 -3.41
CA ASP A 55 -18.03 1.29 -3.01
C ASP A 55 -16.70 1.74 -2.39
N HIS A 56 -16.30 2.96 -2.71
CA HIS A 56 -15.04 3.57 -2.27
C HIS A 56 -14.85 3.54 -0.74
N SER A 57 -15.92 3.70 0.06
CA SER A 57 -15.81 3.65 1.51
C SER A 57 -15.50 2.24 2.02
N THR A 58 -16.06 1.22 1.35
CA THR A 58 -15.81 -0.19 1.66
C THR A 58 -14.39 -0.56 1.22
N PHE A 59 -13.95 -0.06 0.07
CA PHE A 59 -12.60 -0.22 -0.46
C PHE A 59 -11.55 0.31 0.53
N SER A 60 -11.71 1.56 0.96
CA SER A 60 -10.79 2.22 1.88
C SER A 60 -10.68 1.50 3.23
N LYS A 61 -11.82 1.11 3.81
CA LYS A 61 -11.86 0.35 5.08
C LYS A 61 -11.17 -1.01 4.98
N ASN A 62 -11.34 -1.72 3.86
CA ASN A 62 -10.68 -3.00 3.66
C ASN A 62 -9.16 -2.84 3.46
N ARG A 63 -8.74 -1.84 2.68
CA ARG A 63 -7.32 -1.55 2.42
C ARG A 63 -6.57 -1.15 3.68
N HIS A 64 -7.10 -0.20 4.44
CA HIS A 64 -6.40 0.36 5.60
C HIS A 64 -6.65 -0.38 6.90
N GLY A 65 -7.77 -1.11 7.01
CA GLY A 65 -8.07 -1.98 8.16
C GLY A 65 -7.63 -3.42 7.89
N ARG A 66 -8.58 -4.25 7.45
CA ARG A 66 -8.46 -5.71 7.40
C ARG A 66 -7.20 -6.21 6.72
N PHE A 67 -6.87 -5.69 5.53
CA PHE A 67 -5.74 -6.21 4.76
C PHE A 67 -4.39 -5.74 5.26
N ARG A 68 -4.31 -4.50 5.76
CA ARG A 68 -3.10 -3.99 6.41
C ARG A 68 -2.74 -4.80 7.65
N GLN A 69 -3.73 -5.26 8.42
CA GLN A 69 -3.52 -6.09 9.60
C GLN A 69 -3.12 -7.55 9.28
N SER A 70 -3.39 -8.01 8.06
CA SER A 70 -3.18 -9.41 7.66
C SER A 70 -1.81 -9.70 7.02
N ASP A 71 -0.98 -8.68 6.78
CA ASP A 71 0.26 -8.75 5.99
C ASP A 71 0.09 -9.31 4.56
N LEU A 72 -1.13 -9.49 4.07
CA LEU A 72 -1.39 -10.14 2.78
C LEU A 72 -0.67 -9.43 1.61
N PHE A 73 -0.78 -8.10 1.52
CA PHE A 73 -0.10 -7.35 0.44
C PHE A 73 1.41 -7.39 0.57
N ARG A 74 1.92 -7.43 1.79
CA ARG A 74 3.35 -7.61 2.02
C ARG A 74 3.81 -8.95 1.47
N ARG A 75 3.11 -10.04 1.78
CA ARG A 75 3.45 -11.38 1.27
C ARG A 75 3.38 -11.46 -0.25
N VAL A 76 2.34 -10.87 -0.86
CA VAL A 76 2.22 -10.80 -2.33
C VAL A 76 3.39 -10.02 -2.93
N PHE A 77 3.71 -8.85 -2.38
CA PHE A 77 4.84 -8.03 -2.81
C PHE A 77 6.16 -8.78 -2.70
N GLU A 78 6.45 -9.39 -1.54
CA GLU A 78 7.67 -10.17 -1.31
C GLU A 78 7.77 -11.36 -2.28
N SER A 79 6.63 -12.00 -2.61
CA SER A 79 6.61 -13.09 -3.59
C SER A 79 6.94 -12.61 -5.00
N VAL A 80 6.39 -11.47 -5.41
CA VAL A 80 6.70 -10.85 -6.72
C VAL A 80 8.16 -10.42 -6.77
N LEU A 81 8.66 -9.76 -5.71
CA LEU A 81 10.04 -9.30 -5.61
C LEU A 81 11.03 -10.47 -5.68
N ARG A 82 10.74 -11.56 -4.96
CA ARG A 82 11.56 -12.78 -5.00
C ARG A 82 11.69 -13.30 -6.43
N ARG A 83 10.58 -13.37 -7.17
CA ARG A 83 10.61 -13.77 -8.58
C ARG A 83 11.42 -12.80 -9.44
N CYS A 84 11.29 -11.49 -9.22
CA CYS A 84 12.12 -10.52 -9.93
C CYS A 84 13.62 -10.70 -9.66
N ILE A 85 14.01 -11.09 -8.44
CA ILE A 85 15.41 -11.41 -8.10
C ILE A 85 15.85 -12.69 -8.83
N GLU A 86 15.04 -13.75 -8.79
CA GLU A 86 15.32 -15.02 -9.48
C GLU A 86 15.50 -14.83 -11.00
N GLU A 87 14.67 -13.97 -11.60
CA GLU A 87 14.72 -13.61 -13.02
C GLU A 87 15.78 -12.52 -13.34
N ARG A 88 16.62 -12.15 -12.38
CA ARG A 88 17.71 -11.15 -12.51
C ARG A 88 17.24 -9.76 -12.95
N LEU A 89 16.00 -9.40 -12.65
CA LEU A 89 15.46 -8.04 -12.85
C LEU A 89 15.88 -7.07 -11.74
N VAL A 90 16.41 -7.59 -10.62
CA VAL A 90 16.88 -6.81 -9.48
C VAL A 90 18.35 -7.17 -9.21
N GLY A 91 19.25 -6.23 -9.47
CA GLY A 91 20.71 -6.45 -9.33
C GLY A 91 21.25 -6.22 -7.90
N GLY A 92 20.56 -5.46 -7.06
CA GLY A 92 20.99 -5.19 -5.67
C GLY A 92 22.22 -4.27 -5.52
N GLU A 93 22.68 -3.65 -6.60
CA GLU A 93 23.92 -2.85 -6.61
C GLU A 93 23.79 -1.45 -6.00
N GLY A 94 22.56 -0.95 -5.79
CA GLY A 94 22.29 0.38 -5.23
C GLY A 94 21.38 0.31 -4.01
N PHE A 95 21.87 0.79 -2.87
CA PHE A 95 21.06 1.00 -1.67
C PHE A 95 20.72 2.49 -1.56
N ALA A 96 19.43 2.82 -1.65
CA ALA A 96 18.93 4.18 -1.48
C ALA A 96 18.03 4.24 -0.25
N VAL A 97 18.32 5.17 0.66
CA VAL A 97 17.48 5.46 1.83
C VAL A 97 16.93 6.87 1.67
N ASP A 98 15.61 6.98 1.54
CA ASP A 98 14.93 8.27 1.59
C ASP A 98 14.56 8.57 3.05
N ALA A 99 15.19 9.58 3.64
CA ALA A 99 14.96 10.00 5.02
C ALA A 99 14.59 11.48 5.06
N SER A 100 13.50 11.81 5.76
CA SER A 100 13.10 13.19 6.06
C SER A 100 13.55 13.57 7.46
N LEU A 101 14.36 14.63 7.58
CA LEU A 101 14.75 15.19 8.87
C LEU A 101 13.56 15.95 9.48
N ILE A 102 12.90 15.34 10.47
CA ILE A 102 11.87 16.03 11.26
C ILE A 102 12.58 16.72 12.43
N LYS A 103 12.46 18.04 12.50
CA LYS A 103 12.95 18.81 13.64
C LYS A 103 12.10 18.46 14.87
N ALA A 104 12.67 17.75 15.83
CA ALA A 104 12.01 17.50 17.11
C ALA A 104 11.78 18.85 17.84
N ASP A 105 10.59 19.04 18.41
CA ASP A 105 10.33 20.11 19.38
C ASP A 105 10.91 19.73 20.75
N ALA A 106 12.23 19.55 20.77
CA ALA A 106 12.97 19.35 22.00
C ALA A 106 13.28 20.74 22.58
N ASN A 107 12.83 20.98 23.81
CA ASN A 107 13.10 22.22 24.53
C ASN A 107 14.62 22.49 24.54
N ARG A 108 15.03 23.59 23.88
CA ARG A 108 16.44 24.01 23.74
C ARG A 108 17.17 24.19 25.08
N GLN A 109 16.44 24.30 26.19
CA GLN A 109 16.99 24.42 27.52
C GLN A 109 17.36 23.07 28.17
N LYS A 110 16.94 21.94 27.60
CA LYS A 110 17.25 20.58 28.07
C LYS A 110 17.93 19.74 26.98
N GLY A 111 18.98 20.29 26.36
CA GLY A 111 19.88 19.52 25.48
C GLY A 111 21.00 18.88 26.31
N ILE A 112 21.22 17.58 26.14
CA ILE A 112 22.42 16.89 26.65
C ILE A 112 23.45 16.91 25.50
N GLU A 113 24.71 17.25 25.77
CA GLU A 113 25.77 17.16 24.75
C GLU A 113 25.91 15.72 24.25
N GLY A 114 25.96 15.53 22.92
CA GLY A 114 25.89 14.21 22.28
C GLY A 114 26.89 13.19 22.81
N ASP A 115 28.11 13.62 23.13
CA ASP A 115 29.17 12.75 23.67
C ASP A 115 28.98 12.36 25.15
N LYS A 116 28.18 13.11 25.92
CA LYS A 116 28.01 12.89 27.38
C LYS A 116 26.70 12.19 27.73
N GLY A 117 25.79 12.04 26.77
CA GLY A 117 24.44 11.52 26.98
C GLY A 117 24.16 10.13 26.40
N LEU A 118 25.08 9.57 25.61
CA LEU A 118 24.92 8.25 25.03
C LEU A 118 25.40 7.19 26.03
N PRO A 119 24.60 6.17 26.36
CA PRO A 119 25.11 4.99 27.04
C PRO A 119 26.22 4.37 26.18
N PRO A 120 27.27 3.79 26.79
CA PRO A 120 28.45 3.29 26.08
C PRO A 120 28.15 2.18 25.04
N GLU A 121 26.92 1.68 25.03
CA GLU A 121 26.43 0.65 24.13
C GLU A 121 25.92 1.20 22.78
N ALA A 122 25.86 2.53 22.64
CA ALA A 122 25.32 3.24 21.47
C ALA A 122 26.35 4.14 20.76
N ALA A 123 27.63 4.04 21.13
CA ALA A 123 28.75 4.72 20.46
C ALA A 123 29.50 3.77 19.52
#